data_AF-A0A258SNP8-F1
#
_entry.id   AF-A0A258SNP8-F1
#
_cell.length_a   1.000
_cell.length_b   1.000
_cell.length_c   1.000
_cell.angle_alpha   90.00
_cell.angle_beta   90.00
_cell.angle_gamma   90.00
#
_symmetry.space_group_name_H-M   'P 1'
#
loop_
_entity.id
_entity.type
_entity.pdbx_description
1 polymer ?
#
loop_
_entity_poly.entity_id
_entity_poly.type
_entity_poly.pdbx_seq_one_letter_code
_entity_poly.pdbx_strand_id
1 'polypeptide(L)'
;MLKVRLKGTSAITALTIASMLAAPFAYGQQQPAQQQTQAPGAGLAWPRDFDVGDSRLELYQPQINSWDGNKIGGRAAVAIGPKDGAPTYGFADFTAITTVDKAEGLVHLDTIAITKVEVPTAPDKAASIREALTKRLPPNGITVALDRLQASYAVNQKIAALKTQPVENTPPRIVFTDTLTVLVLISGDPDLKPVDGAKGFQRVVNTRPLMLRDDKGVYHLQAAGTWYETSSLDSTWVVTPQPATALQDAAKIAAKQNAPDPLLAQDGKPITPPPAIYVSATPTELVQTNGQPQMLPVAGTGLLSMSNADHAVFMDPTNNAFYVLISGRWFRATDLRGPWAFVASDALPADFAKISPQDPKANVLVSVAGTPQAKEAAIAATIPQTATVKRSTAGSVTYQGAPQFVAITG
;
A
#
# COMPACT_ATOMS: atom_id res chain seq x y z
N MET A 1 28.89 48.61 -10.75
CA MET A 1 28.79 49.52 -11.92
C MET A 1 27.34 49.94 -12.08
N LEU A 2 27.17 51.24 -12.28
CA LEU A 2 25.95 52.05 -12.25
C LEU A 2 25.21 51.97 -13.60
N LYS A 3 23.87 51.90 -13.61
CA LYS A 3 22.99 52.95 -14.19
C LYS A 3 21.51 52.55 -14.26
N VAL A 4 20.73 53.44 -13.67
CA VAL A 4 19.28 53.63 -13.72
C VAL A 4 18.91 54.47 -14.96
N ARG A 5 17.70 54.32 -15.52
CA ARG A 5 16.83 55.47 -15.90
C ARG A 5 15.35 55.08 -16.12
N LEU A 6 14.49 55.81 -15.42
CA LEU A 6 13.02 55.90 -15.54
C LEU A 6 12.57 56.89 -16.64
N LYS A 7 11.30 56.78 -17.10
CA LYS A 7 10.18 57.77 -17.06
C LYS A 7 9.14 57.46 -18.16
N GLY A 8 7.84 57.80 -18.08
CA GLY A 8 7.06 58.60 -17.13
C GLY A 8 5.62 58.05 -16.97
N THR A 9 4.89 58.29 -15.88
CA THR A 9 4.11 59.49 -15.46
C THR A 9 3.04 60.01 -16.43
N SER A 10 1.78 59.84 -16.04
CA SER A 10 0.75 60.88 -16.11
C SER A 10 -0.18 60.71 -14.89
N ALA A 11 -0.40 61.82 -14.20
CA ALA A 11 -1.19 61.99 -12.98
C ALA A 11 -2.50 62.73 -13.29
N ILE A 12 -3.34 62.93 -12.26
CA ILE A 12 -4.51 63.83 -12.06
C ILE A 12 -5.72 62.99 -11.61
N THR A 13 -6.45 63.23 -10.51
CA THR A 13 -6.43 64.22 -9.42
C THR A 13 -7.30 63.68 -8.27
N ALA A 14 -6.98 64.13 -7.06
CA ALA A 14 -7.55 63.76 -5.76
C ALA A 14 -8.99 64.24 -5.51
N LEU A 15 -9.66 63.58 -4.54
CA LEU A 15 -10.43 64.29 -3.51
C LEU A 15 -10.39 63.52 -2.18
N THR A 16 -9.78 64.16 -1.18
CA THR A 16 -9.71 63.80 0.23
C THR A 16 -10.89 64.41 0.98
N ILE A 17 -11.52 63.67 1.89
CA ILE A 17 -12.06 64.23 3.15
C ILE A 17 -11.70 63.28 4.30
N ALA A 18 -11.11 63.90 5.32
CA ALA A 18 -10.59 63.32 6.54
C ALA A 18 -11.61 63.37 7.68
N SER A 19 -11.48 62.44 8.62
CA SER A 19 -11.77 62.74 10.03
C SER A 19 -10.89 61.87 10.93
N MET A 20 -9.97 62.54 11.62
CA MET A 20 -9.17 62.04 12.74
C MET A 20 -10.06 61.81 13.97
N LEU A 21 -9.63 60.97 14.90
CA LEU A 21 -9.48 61.36 16.31
C LEU A 21 -8.63 60.36 17.10
N ALA A 22 -7.89 60.94 18.03
CA ALA A 22 -6.74 60.43 18.78
C ALA A 22 -7.08 59.34 19.82
N ALA A 23 -6.04 58.57 20.14
CA ALA A 23 -5.99 57.74 21.35
C ALA A 23 -5.80 58.60 22.61
N PRO A 24 -6.35 58.15 23.75
CA PRO A 24 -5.68 58.31 25.03
C PRO A 24 -5.39 56.95 25.67
N PHE A 25 -4.26 56.93 26.37
CA PHE A 25 -3.76 55.84 27.21
C PHE A 25 -4.84 55.37 28.21
N ALA A 26 -5.10 54.07 28.24
CA ALA A 26 -5.81 53.41 29.34
C ALA A 26 -4.89 52.32 29.91
N TYR A 27 -4.68 52.42 31.22
CA TYR A 27 -3.88 51.54 32.06
C TYR A 27 -4.14 50.06 31.75
N GLY A 28 -3.04 49.31 31.59
CA GLY A 28 -3.08 47.85 31.52
C GLY A 28 -3.70 47.26 32.77
N GLN A 29 -4.95 46.83 32.66
CA GLN A 29 -5.47 45.73 33.47
C GLN A 29 -4.89 44.46 32.86
N GLN A 30 -3.84 43.91 33.48
CA GLN A 30 -3.46 42.52 33.26
C GLN A 30 -4.67 41.66 33.62
N GLN A 31 -5.37 41.17 32.61
CA GLN A 31 -6.22 40.00 32.79
C GLN A 31 -5.31 38.88 33.32
N PRO A 32 -5.69 38.20 34.41
CA PRO A 32 -4.94 37.05 34.89
C PRO A 32 -4.81 36.10 33.71
N ALA A 33 -3.58 35.69 33.40
CA ALA A 33 -3.33 34.62 32.46
C ALA A 33 -4.19 33.44 32.90
N GLN A 34 -5.25 33.14 32.15
CA GLN A 34 -5.88 31.84 32.22
C GLN A 34 -4.79 30.88 31.77
N GLN A 35 -4.13 30.26 32.74
CA GLN A 35 -3.38 29.04 32.53
C GLN A 35 -4.35 28.10 31.83
N GLN A 36 -4.18 27.94 30.52
CA GLN A 36 -4.68 26.78 29.82
C GLN A 36 -4.01 25.59 30.51
N THR A 37 -4.70 25.04 31.49
CA THR A 37 -4.44 23.70 31.99
C THR A 37 -4.44 22.82 30.75
N GLN A 38 -3.26 22.34 30.35
CA GLN A 38 -3.16 21.30 29.34
C GLN A 38 -4.12 20.20 29.76
N ALA A 39 -5.06 19.84 28.87
CA ALA A 39 -5.98 18.76 29.13
C ALA A 39 -5.17 17.52 29.60
N PRO A 40 -5.54 16.87 30.71
CA PRO A 40 -4.87 15.67 31.17
C PRO A 40 -4.80 14.63 30.03
N GLY A 41 -3.59 14.40 29.50
CA GLY A 41 -3.36 13.50 28.36
C GLY A 41 -3.02 14.15 27.01
N ALA A 42 -2.91 15.49 26.92
CA ALA A 42 -2.49 16.22 25.71
C ALA A 42 -1.03 15.97 25.27
N GLY A 43 -0.27 15.13 25.97
CA GLY A 43 1.18 14.94 25.76
C GLY A 43 1.64 13.51 25.45
N LEU A 44 0.73 12.53 25.26
CA LEU A 44 1.17 11.16 24.94
C LEU A 44 1.41 11.02 23.44
N ALA A 45 2.60 11.43 22.99
CA ALA A 45 3.10 11.15 21.64
C ALA A 45 3.23 9.64 21.45
N TRP A 46 2.75 9.15 20.31
CA TRP A 46 2.87 7.77 19.86
C TRP A 46 3.54 7.75 18.49
N PRO A 47 4.29 6.70 18.13
CA PRO A 47 4.70 5.58 18.99
C PRO A 47 5.65 6.03 20.12
N ARG A 48 5.79 5.20 21.15
CA ARG A 48 6.80 5.38 22.20
C ARG A 48 7.93 4.40 21.98
N ASP A 49 9.16 4.83 22.09
CA ASP A 49 10.31 3.96 21.90
C ASP A 49 11.30 4.00 23.07
N PHE A 50 11.96 2.88 23.32
CA PHE A 50 12.97 2.74 24.36
C PHE A 50 13.83 1.49 24.14
N ASP A 51 15.00 1.47 24.77
CA ASP A 51 15.94 0.35 24.66
C ASP A 51 15.56 -0.82 25.60
N VAL A 52 15.73 -2.04 25.10
CA VAL A 52 15.58 -3.32 25.80
C VAL A 52 16.79 -4.19 25.44
N GLY A 53 17.81 -4.19 26.31
CA GLY A 53 19.13 -4.72 25.95
C GLY A 53 19.72 -3.94 24.78
N ASP A 54 20.20 -4.65 23.76
CA ASP A 54 20.74 -4.04 22.53
C ASP A 54 19.68 -3.74 21.46
N SER A 55 18.40 -3.99 21.76
CA SER A 55 17.28 -3.79 20.83
C SER A 55 16.48 -2.54 21.16
N ARG A 56 15.93 -1.88 20.13
CA ARG A 56 14.92 -0.83 20.26
C ARG A 56 13.54 -1.47 20.29
N LEU A 57 12.77 -1.15 21.32
CA LEU A 57 11.36 -1.51 21.43
C LEU A 57 10.51 -0.27 21.15
N GLU A 58 9.60 -0.37 20.18
CA GLU A 58 8.55 0.59 19.93
C GLU A 58 7.21 0.03 20.43
N LEU A 59 6.47 0.85 21.17
CA LEU A 59 5.11 0.58 21.63
C LEU A 59 4.17 1.52 20.90
N TYR A 60 3.24 0.95 20.14
CA TYR A 60 2.22 1.71 19.41
C TYR A 60 1.02 2.01 20.30
N GLN A 61 0.18 2.96 19.87
CA GLN A 61 -0.97 3.39 20.64
C GLN A 61 -1.88 2.20 21.01
N PRO A 62 -2.17 1.98 22.31
CA PRO A 62 -3.06 0.91 22.73
C PRO A 62 -4.48 1.09 22.20
N GLN A 63 -5.06 -0.03 21.82
CA GLN A 63 -6.43 -0.18 21.34
C GLN A 63 -7.27 -0.85 22.42
N ILE A 64 -8.44 -0.29 22.72
CA ILE A 64 -9.35 -0.83 23.75
C ILE A 64 -10.22 -1.92 23.13
N ASN A 65 -10.15 -3.12 23.69
CA ASN A 65 -10.86 -4.30 23.18
C ASN A 65 -12.10 -4.62 24.02
N SER A 66 -12.04 -4.37 25.32
CA SER A 66 -13.14 -4.63 26.25
C SER A 66 -13.23 -3.55 27.32
N TRP A 67 -14.46 -3.26 27.74
CA TRP A 67 -14.75 -2.40 28.88
C TRP A 67 -16.00 -2.95 29.56
N ASP A 68 -15.80 -3.60 30.71
CA ASP A 68 -16.87 -4.22 31.49
C ASP A 68 -16.84 -3.66 32.91
N GLY A 69 -17.88 -2.89 33.25
CA GLY A 69 -17.95 -2.15 34.51
C GLY A 69 -16.72 -1.26 34.72
N ASN A 70 -15.96 -1.56 35.77
CA ASN A 70 -14.73 -0.84 36.10
C ASN A 70 -13.47 -1.50 35.53
N LYS A 71 -13.55 -2.57 34.74
CA LYS A 71 -12.38 -3.24 34.17
C LYS A 71 -12.27 -2.95 32.68
N ILE A 72 -11.11 -2.47 32.25
CA ILE A 72 -10.80 -2.25 30.84
C ILE A 72 -9.70 -3.21 30.40
N GLY A 73 -9.81 -3.71 29.17
CA GLY A 73 -8.84 -4.57 28.53
C GLY A 73 -8.49 -4.04 27.15
N GLY A 74 -7.22 -4.15 26.79
CA GLY A 74 -6.76 -3.67 25.50
C GLY A 74 -5.48 -4.35 25.05
N ARG A 75 -5.04 -3.95 23.87
CA ARG A 75 -3.84 -4.46 23.21
C ARG A 75 -3.05 -3.30 22.62
N ALA A 76 -1.73 -3.37 22.72
CA ALA A 76 -0.82 -2.49 21.99
C ALA A 76 0.05 -3.34 21.06
N ALA A 77 0.23 -2.89 19.81
CA ALA A 77 1.25 -3.47 18.95
C ALA A 77 2.63 -3.06 19.46
N VAL A 78 3.61 -3.94 19.31
CA VAL A 78 5.01 -3.70 19.63
C VAL A 78 5.90 -4.04 18.43
N ALA A 79 6.99 -3.32 18.26
CA ALA A 79 8.05 -3.65 17.31
C ALA A 79 9.39 -3.73 18.05
N ILE A 80 10.11 -4.85 17.94
CA ILE A 80 11.39 -5.09 18.61
C ILE A 80 12.45 -5.45 17.58
N GLY A 81 13.59 -4.74 17.58
CA GLY A 81 14.66 -5.03 16.65
C GLY A 81 15.93 -4.22 16.90
N PRO A 82 16.98 -4.43 16.09
CA PRO A 82 18.14 -3.55 16.09
C PRO A 82 17.74 -2.11 15.75
N LYS A 83 18.49 -1.12 16.24
CA LYS A 83 18.18 0.31 16.06
C LYS A 83 18.07 0.73 14.59
N ASP A 84 18.93 0.16 13.75
CA ASP A 84 19.03 0.48 12.31
C ASP A 84 18.65 -0.71 11.41
N GLY A 85 17.77 -1.61 11.87
CA GLY A 85 17.32 -2.74 11.08
C GLY A 85 15.83 -3.02 11.19
N ALA A 86 15.36 -4.01 10.42
CA ALA A 86 13.95 -4.39 10.42
C ALA A 86 13.55 -4.97 11.79
N PRO A 87 12.52 -4.43 12.44
CA PRO A 87 12.01 -5.01 13.67
C PRO A 87 11.15 -6.23 13.37
N THR A 88 10.96 -7.05 14.39
CA THR A 88 9.89 -8.05 14.44
C THR A 88 8.70 -7.49 15.21
N TYR A 89 7.49 -7.86 14.81
CA TYR A 89 6.26 -7.31 15.37
C TYR A 89 5.58 -8.30 16.31
N GLY A 90 4.91 -7.74 17.31
CA GLY A 90 4.14 -8.49 18.29
C GLY A 90 3.03 -7.66 18.90
N PHE A 91 2.40 -8.19 19.94
CA PHE A 91 1.44 -7.44 20.74
C PHE A 91 1.67 -7.64 22.24
N ALA A 92 1.26 -6.63 23.01
CA ALA A 92 1.13 -6.66 24.45
C ALA A 92 -0.33 -6.46 24.84
N ASP A 93 -0.93 -7.47 25.47
CA ASP A 93 -2.25 -7.36 26.08
C ASP A 93 -2.11 -6.77 27.50
N PHE A 94 -3.03 -5.88 27.86
CA PHE A 94 -3.07 -5.29 29.18
C PHE A 94 -4.49 -5.24 29.74
N THR A 95 -4.57 -5.13 31.05
CA THR A 95 -5.81 -4.83 31.80
C THR A 95 -5.58 -3.68 32.76
N ALA A 96 -6.61 -2.91 33.06
CA ALA A 96 -6.59 -1.90 34.10
C ALA A 96 -7.95 -1.81 34.81
N ILE A 97 -7.95 -1.29 36.03
CA ILE A 97 -9.14 -0.85 36.75
C ILE A 97 -9.38 0.62 36.41
N THR A 98 -10.63 0.99 36.22
CA THR A 98 -11.04 2.30 35.70
C THR A 98 -11.95 3.00 36.69
N THR A 99 -11.66 4.28 36.91
CA THR A 99 -12.54 5.21 37.61
C THR A 99 -12.89 6.33 36.64
N VAL A 100 -14.17 6.46 36.30
CA VAL A 100 -14.67 7.43 35.32
C VAL A 100 -15.19 8.66 36.05
N ASP A 101 -14.60 9.81 35.77
CA ASP A 101 -15.13 11.11 36.15
C ASP A 101 -15.87 11.71 34.94
N LYS A 102 -17.21 11.63 34.97
CA LYS A 102 -18.05 12.17 33.90
C LYS A 102 -18.15 13.68 33.91
N ALA A 103 -17.92 14.34 35.05
CA ALA A 103 -18.01 15.79 35.15
C ALA A 103 -16.80 16.44 34.46
N GLU A 104 -15.61 15.88 34.67
CA GLU A 104 -14.35 16.35 34.07
C GLU A 104 -14.05 15.70 32.71
N GLY A 105 -14.81 14.68 32.30
CA GLY A 105 -14.58 13.94 31.05
C GLY A 105 -13.28 13.13 31.07
N LEU A 106 -12.88 12.63 32.24
CA LEU A 106 -11.62 11.94 32.46
C LEU A 106 -11.84 10.50 32.93
N VAL A 107 -10.88 9.64 32.60
CA VAL A 107 -10.82 8.27 33.10
C VAL A 107 -9.46 8.04 33.70
N HIS A 108 -9.45 7.65 34.97
CA HIS A 108 -8.26 7.19 35.65
C HIS A 108 -8.11 5.68 35.48
N LEU A 109 -6.99 5.25 34.91
CA LEU A 109 -6.60 3.86 34.72
C LEU A 109 -5.60 3.48 35.82
N ASP A 110 -6.06 2.72 36.80
CA ASP A 110 -5.27 2.21 37.92
C ASP A 110 -5.00 0.70 37.76
N THR A 111 -4.05 0.16 38.53
CA THR A 111 -3.70 -1.27 38.55
C THR A 111 -3.47 -1.81 37.13
N ILE A 112 -2.70 -1.08 36.33
CA ILE A 112 -2.37 -1.50 34.97
C ILE A 112 -1.48 -2.74 35.05
N ALA A 113 -1.81 -3.79 34.31
CA ALA A 113 -1.04 -5.02 34.25
C ALA A 113 -0.88 -5.47 32.79
N ILE A 114 0.36 -5.76 32.39
CA ILE A 114 0.64 -6.46 31.13
C ILE A 114 0.37 -7.94 31.36
N THR A 115 -0.69 -8.46 30.75
CA THR A 115 -1.17 -9.83 31.00
C THR A 115 -0.52 -10.84 30.06
N LYS A 116 -0.22 -10.44 28.82
CA LYS A 116 0.41 -11.28 27.80
C LYS A 116 1.26 -10.43 26.85
N VAL A 117 2.39 -10.99 26.41
CA VAL A 117 3.15 -10.49 25.26
C VAL A 117 3.34 -11.65 24.30
N GLU A 118 3.15 -11.41 23.01
CA GLU A 118 3.37 -12.40 21.94
C GLU A 118 4.13 -11.75 20.80
N VAL A 119 5.24 -12.37 20.38
CA VAL A 119 6.03 -11.97 19.22
C VAL A 119 6.16 -13.22 18.34
N PRO A 120 5.31 -13.39 17.31
CA PRO A 120 5.15 -14.68 16.63
C PRO A 120 6.46 -15.26 16.08
N THR A 121 7.29 -14.44 15.43
CA THR A 121 8.54 -14.86 14.79
C THR A 121 9.77 -14.79 15.69
N ALA A 122 9.65 -14.19 16.89
CA ALA A 122 10.69 -14.17 17.90
C ALA A 122 10.12 -14.39 19.33
N PRO A 123 9.56 -15.59 19.63
CA PRO A 123 8.88 -15.85 20.90
C PRO A 123 9.77 -15.67 22.14
N ASP A 124 11.08 -15.85 21.98
CA ASP A 124 12.10 -15.65 23.01
C ASP A 124 12.15 -14.20 23.53
N LYS A 125 11.71 -13.22 22.73
CA LYS A 125 11.67 -11.80 23.12
C LYS A 125 10.49 -11.44 24.01
N ALA A 126 9.46 -12.29 24.10
CA ALA A 126 8.22 -11.95 24.79
C ALA A 126 8.43 -11.64 26.28
N ALA A 127 9.30 -12.39 26.96
CA ALA A 127 9.56 -12.22 28.39
C ALA A 127 10.25 -10.89 28.70
N SER A 128 11.30 -10.54 27.94
CA SER A 128 12.05 -9.29 28.14
C SER A 128 11.20 -8.06 27.82
N ILE A 129 10.37 -8.13 26.77
CA ILE A 129 9.41 -7.06 26.44
C ILE A 129 8.39 -6.88 27.57
N ARG A 130 7.82 -7.97 28.08
CA ARG A 130 6.85 -7.90 29.19
C ARG A 130 7.46 -7.25 30.42
N GLU A 131 8.67 -7.64 30.80
CA GLU A 131 9.39 -7.05 31.93
C GLU A 131 9.67 -5.56 31.69
N ALA A 132 10.16 -5.19 30.50
CA ALA A 132 10.47 -3.82 30.14
C ALA A 132 9.24 -2.90 30.15
N LEU A 133 8.10 -3.40 29.67
CA LEU A 133 6.81 -2.69 29.72
C LEU A 133 6.30 -2.56 31.15
N THR A 134 6.35 -3.64 31.93
CA THR A 134 5.86 -3.65 33.33
C THR A 134 6.64 -2.66 34.20
N LYS A 135 7.98 -2.59 34.06
CA LYS A 135 8.82 -1.62 34.79
C LYS A 135 8.53 -0.16 34.45
N ARG A 136 7.90 0.11 33.31
CA ARG A 136 7.56 1.46 32.83
C ARG A 136 6.12 1.84 33.11
N LEU A 137 5.33 0.95 33.70
CA LEU A 137 3.98 1.29 34.13
C LEU A 137 4.04 2.32 35.26
N PRO A 138 3.30 3.43 35.17
CA PRO A 138 3.28 4.42 36.22
C PRO A 138 2.61 3.84 37.46
N PRO A 139 3.25 3.94 38.65
CA PRO A 139 2.77 3.30 39.87
C PRO A 139 1.41 3.84 40.34
N ASN A 140 1.09 5.09 39.99
CA ASN A 140 -0.18 5.75 40.31
C ASN A 140 -1.17 5.73 39.15
N GLY A 141 -0.99 4.85 38.16
CA GLY A 141 -1.88 4.79 37.01
C GLY A 141 -1.72 5.96 36.01
N ILE A 142 -2.66 6.05 35.08
CA ILE A 142 -2.68 7.07 34.01
C ILE A 142 -4.08 7.66 33.91
N THR A 143 -4.17 8.99 33.83
CA THR A 143 -5.43 9.67 33.50
C THR A 143 -5.45 10.04 32.02
N VAL A 144 -6.57 9.72 31.35
CA VAL A 144 -6.80 10.02 29.93
C VAL A 144 -8.21 10.58 29.73
N ALA A 145 -8.41 11.34 28.65
CA ALA A 145 -9.74 11.81 28.27
C ALA A 145 -10.69 10.63 27.96
N LEU A 146 -11.90 10.67 28.50
CA LEU A 146 -12.95 9.66 28.30
C LEU A 146 -13.27 9.47 26.82
N ASP A 147 -13.43 10.58 26.09
CA ASP A 147 -13.74 10.56 24.65
C ASP A 147 -12.68 9.82 23.84
N ARG A 148 -11.40 9.88 24.24
CA ARG A 148 -10.32 9.17 23.55
C ARG A 148 -10.44 7.65 23.72
N LEU A 149 -10.83 7.18 24.90
CA LEU A 149 -11.06 5.76 25.15
C LEU A 149 -12.33 5.27 24.45
N GLN A 150 -13.41 6.05 24.49
CA GLN A 150 -14.65 5.74 23.79
C GLN A 150 -14.45 5.71 22.27
N ALA A 151 -13.72 6.67 21.71
CA ALA A 151 -13.37 6.67 20.30
C ALA A 151 -12.54 5.45 19.91
N SER A 152 -11.51 5.09 20.70
CA SER A 152 -10.71 3.87 20.48
C SER A 152 -11.58 2.61 20.49
N TYR A 153 -12.46 2.47 21.49
CA TYR A 153 -13.38 1.33 21.60
C TYR A 153 -14.38 1.26 20.44
N ALA A 154 -15.02 2.38 20.10
CA ALA A 154 -15.99 2.45 19.01
C ALA A 154 -15.36 2.18 17.64
N VAL A 155 -14.16 2.68 17.40
CA VAL A 155 -13.38 2.38 16.19
C VAL A 155 -13.07 0.88 16.13
N ASN A 156 -12.65 0.26 17.22
CA ASN A 156 -12.37 -1.19 17.23
C ASN A 156 -13.62 -2.04 16.99
N GLN A 157 -14.78 -1.67 17.54
CA GLN A 157 -16.05 -2.34 17.26
C GLN A 157 -16.41 -2.24 15.77
N LYS A 158 -16.23 -1.07 15.16
CA LYS A 158 -16.45 -0.88 13.72
C LYS A 158 -15.42 -1.64 12.87
N ILE A 159 -14.14 -1.65 13.23
CA ILE A 159 -13.11 -2.42 12.54
C ILE A 159 -13.42 -3.93 12.59
N ALA A 160 -13.87 -4.44 13.74
CA ALA A 160 -14.29 -5.83 13.86
C ALA A 160 -15.44 -6.17 12.90
N ALA A 161 -16.39 -5.25 12.72
CA ALA A 161 -17.48 -5.39 11.75
C ALA A 161 -17.04 -5.25 10.27
N LEU A 162 -15.97 -4.49 9.99
CA LEU A 162 -15.42 -4.30 8.63
C LEU A 162 -14.54 -5.48 8.15
N LYS A 163 -14.01 -6.31 9.05
CA LYS A 163 -13.17 -7.47 8.70
C LYS A 163 -13.88 -8.54 7.86
N THR A 164 -15.20 -8.45 7.69
CA THR A 164 -16.03 -9.42 6.98
C THR A 164 -16.43 -8.98 5.57
N GLN A 165 -15.82 -7.92 5.02
CA GLN A 165 -16.18 -7.49 3.67
C GLN A 165 -15.79 -8.56 2.65
N PRO A 166 -16.73 -9.03 1.80
CA PRO A 166 -16.44 -10.05 0.81
C PRO A 166 -15.43 -9.49 -0.20
N VAL A 167 -14.28 -10.16 -0.30
CA VAL A 167 -13.27 -9.85 -1.31
C VAL A 167 -13.56 -10.68 -2.55
N GLU A 168 -13.52 -10.06 -3.72
CA GLU A 168 -13.65 -10.79 -4.98
C GLU A 168 -12.43 -11.69 -5.21
N ASN A 169 -12.65 -13.00 -5.18
CA ASN A 169 -11.62 -14.01 -5.34
C ASN A 169 -11.68 -14.71 -6.71
N THR A 170 -12.42 -14.14 -7.67
CA THR A 170 -12.40 -14.58 -9.06
C THR A 170 -10.95 -14.57 -9.54
N PRO A 171 -10.38 -15.73 -9.94
CA PRO A 171 -9.02 -15.78 -10.43
C PRO A 171 -8.87 -14.89 -11.67
N PRO A 172 -7.82 -14.05 -11.77
CA PRO A 172 -7.48 -13.45 -13.04
C PRO A 172 -7.08 -14.57 -14.02
N ARG A 173 -6.98 -14.24 -15.31
CA ARG A 173 -6.35 -15.15 -16.26
C ARG A 173 -4.86 -15.25 -15.91
N ILE A 174 -4.39 -16.42 -15.49
CA ILE A 174 -2.98 -16.65 -15.14
C ILE A 174 -2.28 -17.27 -16.34
N VAL A 175 -1.22 -16.62 -16.82
CA VAL A 175 -0.50 -16.99 -18.05
C VAL A 175 0.93 -17.31 -17.72
N PHE A 176 1.38 -18.50 -18.09
CA PHE A 176 2.79 -18.88 -17.95
C PHE A 176 3.53 -18.66 -19.26
N THR A 177 4.71 -18.04 -19.18
CA THR A 177 5.63 -17.85 -20.32
C THR A 177 7.05 -18.24 -19.93
N ASP A 178 7.78 -18.89 -20.82
CA ASP A 178 9.16 -19.33 -20.61
C ASP A 178 10.21 -18.42 -21.26
N THR A 179 9.75 -17.31 -21.85
CA THR A 179 10.56 -16.28 -22.48
C THR A 179 10.19 -14.91 -21.92
N LEU A 180 11.13 -13.95 -22.02
CA LEU A 180 10.91 -12.59 -21.55
C LEU A 180 9.71 -11.97 -22.26
N THR A 181 8.66 -11.69 -21.49
CA THR A 181 7.37 -11.23 -22.01
C THR A 181 6.90 -10.02 -21.21
N VAL A 182 6.40 -9.00 -21.90
CA VAL A 182 5.78 -7.83 -21.28
C VAL A 182 4.26 -7.95 -21.41
N LEU A 183 3.58 -7.92 -20.27
CA LEU A 183 2.12 -7.83 -20.20
C LEU A 183 1.67 -6.38 -20.42
N VAL A 184 0.82 -6.17 -21.42
CA VAL A 184 0.18 -4.89 -21.72
C VAL A 184 -1.31 -5.01 -21.47
N LEU A 185 -1.79 -4.30 -20.44
CA LEU A 185 -3.20 -4.29 -20.08
C LEU A 185 -3.96 -3.17 -20.79
N ILE A 186 -5.14 -3.51 -21.30
CA ILE A 186 -6.17 -2.58 -21.78
C ILE A 186 -7.33 -2.69 -20.79
N SER A 187 -7.83 -1.56 -20.30
CA SER A 187 -8.93 -1.55 -19.33
C SER A 187 -10.26 -1.76 -20.03
N GLY A 188 -10.66 -3.03 -20.21
CA GLY A 188 -11.83 -3.42 -21.00
C GLY A 188 -11.55 -3.39 -22.50
N ASP A 189 -12.60 -3.27 -23.32
CA ASP A 189 -12.46 -3.18 -24.78
C ASP A 189 -11.64 -1.96 -25.21
N PRO A 190 -10.84 -2.03 -26.29
CA PRO A 190 -10.01 -0.91 -26.74
C PRO A 190 -10.83 0.36 -27.04
N ASP A 191 -10.55 1.45 -26.33
CA ASP A 191 -11.15 2.75 -26.61
C ASP A 191 -10.28 3.54 -27.59
N LEU A 192 -10.69 3.58 -28.86
CA LEU A 192 -9.97 4.25 -29.95
C LEU A 192 -10.41 5.71 -30.10
N LYS A 193 -9.47 6.65 -29.91
CA LYS A 193 -9.68 8.08 -30.18
C LYS A 193 -8.78 8.57 -31.32
N PRO A 194 -9.25 9.44 -32.23
CA PRO A 194 -8.38 10.04 -33.25
C PRO A 194 -7.17 10.76 -32.64
N VAL A 195 -6.03 10.74 -33.33
CA VAL A 195 -4.86 11.56 -32.97
C VAL A 195 -4.94 12.87 -33.75
N ASP A 196 -5.37 13.95 -33.09
CA ASP A 196 -5.48 15.27 -33.72
C ASP A 196 -4.14 15.75 -34.30
N GLY A 197 -4.11 15.98 -35.61
CA GLY A 197 -2.87 16.35 -36.33
C GLY A 197 -2.14 15.16 -36.97
N ALA A 198 -2.61 13.93 -36.79
CA ALA A 198 -2.11 12.73 -37.47
C ALA A 198 -3.27 11.94 -38.09
N LYS A 199 -3.71 12.37 -39.28
CA LYS A 199 -4.78 11.69 -40.02
C LYS A 199 -4.40 10.22 -40.29
N GLY A 200 -5.37 9.33 -40.15
CA GLY A 200 -5.17 7.90 -40.34
C GLY A 200 -4.70 7.15 -39.09
N PHE A 201 -4.50 7.83 -37.95
CA PHE A 201 -4.14 7.19 -36.69
C PHE A 201 -5.18 7.43 -35.59
N GLN A 202 -5.46 6.37 -34.84
CA GLN A 202 -6.23 6.40 -33.60
C GLN A 202 -5.35 5.90 -32.46
N ARG A 203 -5.49 6.44 -31.25
CA ARG A 203 -4.85 5.96 -30.03
C ARG A 203 -5.82 5.10 -29.23
N VAL A 204 -5.35 3.97 -28.72
CA VAL A 204 -6.04 3.23 -27.65
C VAL A 204 -5.78 3.99 -26.34
N VAL A 205 -6.80 4.65 -25.79
CA VAL A 205 -6.61 5.58 -24.66
C VAL A 205 -6.70 4.91 -23.28
N ASN A 206 -7.33 3.74 -23.19
CA ASN A 206 -7.50 2.96 -21.97
C ASN A 206 -6.36 1.93 -21.74
N THR A 207 -5.15 2.27 -22.18
CA THR A 207 -3.92 1.51 -21.90
C THR A 207 -2.78 2.47 -21.53
N ARG A 208 -1.80 1.99 -20.75
CA ARG A 208 -0.67 2.79 -20.26
C ARG A 208 0.40 3.06 -21.32
N PRO A 209 0.92 2.05 -22.06
CA PRO A 209 1.88 2.32 -23.14
C PRO A 209 1.22 3.01 -24.33
N LEU A 210 2.05 3.52 -25.24
CA LEU A 210 1.55 4.09 -26.47
C LEU A 210 1.13 2.98 -27.42
N MET A 211 -0.18 2.86 -27.65
CA MET A 211 -0.74 1.97 -28.66
C MET A 211 -1.57 2.80 -29.66
N LEU A 212 -1.19 2.72 -30.92
CA LEU A 212 -1.87 3.36 -32.04
C LEU A 212 -2.48 2.30 -32.97
N ARG A 213 -3.53 2.67 -33.69
CA ARG A 213 -4.10 1.88 -34.77
C ARG A 213 -4.14 2.72 -36.04
N ASP A 214 -3.64 2.20 -37.14
CA ASP A 214 -3.67 2.88 -38.43
C ASP A 214 -4.98 2.64 -39.21
N ASP A 215 -5.12 3.28 -40.37
CA ASP A 215 -6.29 3.19 -41.26
C ASP A 215 -6.48 1.81 -41.91
N LYS A 216 -5.42 1.00 -41.97
CA LYS A 216 -5.45 -0.40 -42.38
C LYS A 216 -5.88 -1.32 -41.24
N GLY A 217 -6.08 -0.78 -40.05
CA GLY A 217 -6.50 -1.49 -38.86
C GLY A 217 -5.37 -2.19 -38.11
N VAL A 218 -4.11 -1.96 -38.47
CA VAL A 218 -2.93 -2.52 -37.80
C VAL A 218 -2.69 -1.76 -36.49
N TYR A 219 -2.50 -2.50 -35.41
CA TYR A 219 -2.09 -1.95 -34.12
C TYR A 219 -0.57 -1.84 -34.06
N HIS A 220 -0.09 -0.72 -33.53
CA HIS A 220 1.31 -0.37 -33.34
C HIS A 220 1.53 -0.04 -31.87
N LEU A 221 2.47 -0.72 -31.22
CA LEU A 221 2.78 -0.55 -29.80
C LEU A 221 4.23 -0.11 -29.64
N GLN A 222 4.45 0.94 -28.85
CA GLN A 222 5.78 1.29 -28.35
C GLN A 222 5.94 0.78 -26.92
N ALA A 223 6.82 -0.20 -26.71
CA ALA A 223 7.09 -0.79 -25.40
C ALA A 223 8.55 -1.27 -25.33
N ALA A 224 9.15 -1.27 -24.13
CA ALA A 224 10.50 -1.77 -23.90
C ALA A 224 11.59 -1.17 -24.82
N GLY A 225 11.37 0.06 -25.29
CA GLY A 225 12.26 0.77 -26.22
C GLY A 225 12.20 0.30 -27.68
N THR A 226 11.21 -0.52 -28.03
CA THR A 226 11.02 -1.10 -29.37
C THR A 226 9.60 -0.85 -29.87
N TRP A 227 9.41 -0.87 -31.19
CA TRP A 227 8.10 -0.86 -31.82
C TRP A 227 7.65 -2.27 -32.17
N TYR A 228 6.36 -2.54 -31.98
CA TYR A 228 5.72 -3.79 -32.36
C TYR A 228 4.46 -3.51 -33.18
N GLU A 229 4.10 -4.44 -34.05
CA GLU A 229 2.85 -4.39 -34.80
C GLU A 229 2.08 -5.70 -34.75
N THR A 230 0.75 -5.60 -34.90
CA THR A 230 -0.13 -6.75 -35.09
C THR A 230 -1.43 -6.36 -35.80
N SER A 231 -2.08 -7.32 -36.45
CA SER A 231 -3.40 -7.13 -37.06
C SER A 231 -4.56 -7.37 -36.09
N SER A 232 -4.31 -8.06 -34.97
CA SER A 232 -5.29 -8.31 -33.91
C SER A 232 -4.62 -8.35 -32.55
N LEU A 233 -5.25 -7.79 -31.52
CA LEU A 233 -4.66 -7.63 -30.19
C LEU A 233 -4.33 -8.96 -29.49
N ASP A 234 -5.06 -10.01 -29.82
CA ASP A 234 -4.89 -11.39 -29.32
C ASP A 234 -3.91 -12.23 -30.15
N SER A 235 -3.31 -11.65 -31.19
CA SER A 235 -2.35 -12.30 -32.06
C SER A 235 -0.91 -12.05 -31.63
N THR A 236 0.03 -12.69 -32.33
CA THR A 236 1.46 -12.45 -32.13
C THR A 236 1.80 -11.02 -32.52
N TRP A 237 2.53 -10.34 -31.65
CA TRP A 237 3.12 -9.03 -31.93
C TRP A 237 4.51 -9.20 -32.53
N VAL A 238 4.75 -8.54 -33.67
CA VAL A 238 6.02 -8.63 -34.40
C VAL A 238 6.82 -7.36 -34.18
N VAL A 239 8.12 -7.48 -33.97
CA VAL A 239 9.02 -6.33 -33.83
C VAL A 239 9.13 -5.56 -35.16
N THR A 240 8.90 -4.26 -35.10
CA THR A 240 9.04 -3.32 -36.22
C THR A 240 10.22 -2.38 -35.96
N PRO A 241 11.46 -2.76 -36.32
CA PRO A 241 12.66 -2.00 -35.96
C PRO A 241 12.77 -0.65 -36.68
N GLN A 242 12.06 -0.49 -37.80
CA GLN A 242 12.04 0.74 -38.62
C GLN A 242 10.58 1.17 -38.86
N PRO A 243 9.92 1.76 -37.85
CA PRO A 243 8.54 2.22 -38.00
C PRO A 243 8.46 3.34 -39.04
N ALA A 244 7.37 3.37 -39.82
CA ALA A 244 7.14 4.43 -40.80
C ALA A 244 7.16 5.83 -40.16
N THR A 245 7.66 6.84 -40.89
CA THR A 245 7.74 8.22 -40.38
C THR A 245 6.38 8.75 -39.91
N ALA A 246 5.31 8.43 -40.63
CA ALA A 246 3.95 8.82 -40.26
C ALA A 246 3.53 8.27 -38.88
N LEU A 247 3.89 7.02 -38.57
CA LEU A 247 3.65 6.42 -37.26
C LEU A 247 4.47 7.12 -36.17
N GLN A 248 5.74 7.42 -36.44
CA GLN A 248 6.60 8.12 -35.48
C GLN A 248 6.10 9.54 -35.18
N ASP A 249 5.57 10.25 -36.19
CA ASP A 249 5.02 11.59 -36.00
C ASP A 249 3.68 11.56 -35.26
N ALA A 250 2.80 10.60 -35.58
CA ALA A 250 1.58 10.34 -34.82
C ALA A 250 1.89 10.02 -33.35
N ALA A 251 2.91 9.21 -33.10
CA ALA A 251 3.38 8.85 -31.76
C ALA A 251 3.82 10.08 -30.95
N LYS A 252 4.62 10.98 -31.54
CA LYS A 252 5.06 12.23 -30.88
C LYS A 252 3.88 13.14 -30.54
N ILE A 253 2.87 13.21 -31.41
CA ILE A 253 1.66 14.01 -31.17
C ILE A 253 0.84 13.39 -30.03
N ALA A 254 0.54 12.11 -30.12
CA ALA A 254 -0.21 11.37 -29.11
C ALA A 254 0.46 11.44 -27.73
N ALA A 255 1.78 11.27 -27.66
CA ALA A 255 2.55 11.31 -26.41
C ALA A 255 2.52 12.70 -25.73
N LYS A 256 2.39 13.79 -26.49
CA LYS A 256 2.23 15.14 -25.93
C LYS A 256 0.86 15.36 -25.29
N GLN A 257 -0.18 14.71 -25.80
CA GLN A 257 -1.54 14.81 -25.24
C GLN A 257 -1.66 14.02 -23.94
N ASN A 258 -1.08 12.82 -23.90
CA ASN A 258 -1.00 12.00 -22.70
C ASN A 258 0.29 11.19 -22.72
N ALA A 259 1.17 11.42 -21.75
CA ALA A 259 2.46 10.76 -21.67
C ALA A 259 2.28 9.24 -21.48
N PRO A 260 2.78 8.41 -22.41
CA PRO A 260 2.70 6.96 -22.28
C PRO A 260 3.74 6.43 -21.30
N ASP A 261 3.46 5.27 -20.72
CA ASP A 261 4.47 4.48 -20.02
C ASP A 261 5.31 3.70 -21.06
N PRO A 262 6.62 3.96 -21.20
CA PRO A 262 7.42 3.29 -22.23
C PRO A 262 7.73 1.83 -21.89
N LEU A 263 7.38 1.35 -20.70
CA LEU A 263 7.62 -0.03 -20.23
C LEU A 263 9.10 -0.44 -20.38
N LEU A 264 10.00 0.47 -20.02
CA LEU A 264 11.44 0.22 -20.03
C LEU A 264 11.85 -0.68 -18.86
N ALA A 265 13.08 -1.20 -18.90
CA ALA A 265 13.65 -1.90 -17.76
C ALA A 265 13.75 -0.97 -16.53
N GLN A 266 13.97 -1.55 -15.35
CA GLN A 266 14.11 -0.80 -14.10
C GLN A 266 15.21 0.27 -14.12
N ASP A 267 16.26 0.06 -14.93
CA ASP A 267 17.36 1.01 -15.11
C ASP A 267 17.04 2.12 -16.14
N GLY A 268 15.81 2.15 -16.66
CA GLY A 268 15.34 3.11 -17.65
C GLY A 268 15.85 2.87 -19.07
N LYS A 269 16.46 1.70 -19.37
CA LYS A 269 16.99 1.40 -20.70
C LYS A 269 16.06 0.50 -21.53
N PRO A 270 16.20 0.52 -22.87
CA PRO A 270 15.57 -0.48 -23.74
C PRO A 270 15.96 -1.91 -23.36
N ILE A 271 15.02 -2.84 -23.53
CA ILE A 271 15.26 -4.27 -23.28
C ILE A 271 15.83 -4.90 -24.54
N THR A 272 16.95 -5.63 -24.42
CA THR A 272 17.62 -6.30 -25.55
C THR A 272 17.95 -7.75 -25.18
N PRO A 273 17.53 -8.75 -25.98
CA PRO A 273 16.67 -8.63 -27.16
C PRO A 273 15.26 -8.13 -26.82
N PRO A 274 14.50 -7.56 -27.78
CA PRO A 274 13.12 -7.12 -27.53
C PRO A 274 12.26 -8.26 -26.96
N PRO A 275 11.51 -8.03 -25.87
CA PRO A 275 10.65 -9.04 -25.27
C PRO A 275 9.44 -9.37 -26.15
N ALA A 276 8.84 -10.55 -25.94
CA ALA A 276 7.52 -10.83 -26.46
C ALA A 276 6.47 -9.90 -25.82
N ILE A 277 5.36 -9.65 -26.52
CA ILE A 277 4.26 -8.84 -26.02
C ILE A 277 3.04 -9.74 -25.81
N TYR A 278 2.44 -9.65 -24.63
CA TYR A 278 1.16 -10.24 -24.32
C TYR A 278 0.15 -9.13 -24.00
N VAL A 279 -0.84 -8.90 -24.87
CA VAL A 279 -1.90 -7.91 -24.62
C VAL A 279 -3.13 -8.59 -24.01
N SER A 280 -3.74 -7.97 -23.02
CA SER A 280 -5.02 -8.42 -22.46
C SER A 280 -5.97 -7.28 -22.13
N ALA A 281 -7.22 -7.44 -22.54
CA ALA A 281 -8.36 -6.58 -22.18
C ALA A 281 -9.07 -7.02 -20.89
N THR A 282 -8.61 -8.12 -20.27
CA THR A 282 -9.22 -8.72 -19.07
C THR A 282 -8.19 -8.85 -17.95
N PRO A 283 -8.61 -8.90 -16.66
CA PRO A 283 -7.67 -9.10 -15.55
C PRO A 283 -6.78 -10.32 -15.78
N THR A 284 -5.47 -10.08 -15.88
CA THR A 284 -4.50 -11.09 -16.27
C THR A 284 -3.25 -10.94 -15.41
N GLU A 285 -2.72 -12.06 -14.93
CA GLU A 285 -1.41 -12.14 -14.29
C GLU A 285 -0.46 -12.91 -15.22
N LEU A 286 0.73 -12.37 -15.43
CA LEU A 286 1.77 -13.01 -16.22
C LEU A 286 2.81 -13.60 -15.26
N VAL A 287 2.95 -14.93 -15.27
CA VAL A 287 3.98 -15.66 -14.54
C VAL A 287 5.07 -16.05 -15.51
N GLN A 288 6.28 -15.58 -15.28
CA GLN A 288 7.39 -15.81 -16.18
C GLN A 288 8.43 -16.75 -15.58
N THR A 289 8.83 -17.75 -16.36
CA THR A 289 10.00 -18.59 -16.06
C THR A 289 11.19 -18.19 -16.93
N ASN A 290 12.40 -18.36 -16.40
CA ASN A 290 13.62 -18.29 -17.19
C ASN A 290 13.86 -19.63 -17.91
N GLY A 291 13.34 -19.77 -19.12
CA GLY A 291 13.29 -21.03 -19.85
C GLY A 291 12.24 -21.98 -19.29
N GLN A 292 12.33 -23.27 -19.67
CA GLN A 292 11.37 -24.29 -19.26
C GLN A 292 11.25 -24.39 -17.73
N PRO A 293 10.05 -24.67 -17.17
CA PRO A 293 9.85 -24.75 -15.72
C PRO A 293 10.80 -25.74 -15.02
N GLN A 294 11.43 -25.30 -13.93
CA GLN A 294 12.37 -26.10 -13.14
C GLN A 294 11.81 -26.32 -11.73
N MET A 295 11.49 -27.57 -11.40
CA MET A 295 10.91 -27.94 -10.11
C MET A 295 11.97 -28.49 -9.17
N LEU A 296 12.14 -27.88 -8.00
CA LEU A 296 13.09 -28.31 -6.97
C LEU A 296 12.37 -28.70 -5.67
N PRO A 297 12.79 -29.78 -4.98
CA PRO A 297 12.21 -30.15 -3.69
C PRO A 297 12.34 -29.03 -2.65
N VAL A 298 11.27 -28.82 -1.89
CA VAL A 298 11.24 -27.91 -0.74
C VAL A 298 11.58 -28.72 0.51
N ALA A 299 12.75 -28.44 1.11
CA ALA A 299 13.28 -29.22 2.21
C ALA A 299 12.30 -29.31 3.40
N GLY A 300 12.12 -30.53 3.94
CA GLY A 300 11.21 -30.78 5.06
C GLY A 300 9.72 -30.89 4.68
N THR A 301 9.40 -30.89 3.39
CA THR A 301 8.04 -31.00 2.86
C THR A 301 7.97 -31.99 1.69
N GLY A 302 6.76 -32.36 1.26
CA GLY A 302 6.50 -33.06 0.00
C GLY A 302 6.34 -32.13 -1.20
N LEU A 303 6.49 -30.80 -1.04
CA LEU A 303 6.28 -29.83 -2.12
C LEU A 303 7.49 -29.73 -3.04
N LEU A 304 7.23 -29.40 -4.29
CA LEU A 304 8.22 -28.89 -5.24
C LEU A 304 7.99 -27.40 -5.46
N SER A 305 9.04 -26.59 -5.55
CA SER A 305 8.98 -25.18 -5.91
C SER A 305 9.52 -24.96 -7.32
N MET A 306 8.89 -24.08 -8.09
CA MET A 306 9.39 -23.64 -9.39
C MET A 306 10.50 -22.61 -9.18
N SER A 307 11.76 -23.05 -9.25
CA SER A 307 12.90 -22.24 -8.83
C SER A 307 13.20 -21.09 -9.79
N ASN A 308 12.88 -21.26 -11.07
CA ASN A 308 13.14 -20.29 -12.13
C ASN A 308 11.93 -19.41 -12.48
N ALA A 309 10.89 -19.40 -11.64
CA ALA A 309 9.75 -18.50 -11.78
C ALA A 309 9.95 -17.20 -10.97
N ASP A 310 9.45 -16.09 -11.54
CA ASP A 310 9.35 -14.79 -10.88
C ASP A 310 8.31 -14.76 -9.74
N HIS A 311 7.28 -15.59 -9.86
CA HIS A 311 6.28 -15.84 -8.81
C HIS A 311 6.66 -17.01 -7.91
N ALA A 312 6.01 -17.09 -6.75
CA ALA A 312 6.07 -18.28 -5.93
C ALA A 312 5.06 -19.31 -6.46
N VAL A 313 5.57 -20.30 -7.19
CA VAL A 313 4.80 -21.40 -7.75
C VAL A 313 5.28 -22.70 -7.11
N PHE A 314 4.35 -23.49 -6.61
CA PHE A 314 4.61 -24.79 -6.00
C PHE A 314 3.79 -25.87 -6.71
N MET A 315 4.27 -27.11 -6.65
CA MET A 315 3.52 -28.30 -7.05
C MET A 315 3.49 -29.27 -5.87
N ASP A 316 2.31 -29.78 -5.58
CA ASP A 316 2.09 -30.82 -4.59
C ASP A 316 1.87 -32.16 -5.31
N PRO A 317 2.83 -33.11 -5.24
CA PRO A 317 2.71 -34.40 -5.90
C PRO A 317 1.57 -35.26 -5.37
N THR A 318 1.10 -35.02 -4.14
CA THR A 318 0.07 -35.86 -3.50
C THR A 318 -1.32 -35.68 -4.12
N ASN A 319 -1.61 -34.48 -4.63
CA ASN A 319 -2.86 -34.13 -5.29
C ASN A 319 -2.67 -33.72 -6.76
N ASN A 320 -1.44 -33.78 -7.26
CA ASN A 320 -1.04 -33.37 -8.60
C ASN A 320 -1.53 -31.95 -8.97
N ALA A 321 -1.40 -31.00 -8.03
CA ALA A 321 -1.84 -29.62 -8.22
C ALA A 321 -0.68 -28.63 -8.11
N PHE A 322 -0.71 -27.63 -8.98
CA PHE A 322 0.08 -26.42 -8.90
C PHE A 322 -0.63 -25.39 -8.03
N TYR A 323 0.16 -24.61 -7.30
CA TYR A 323 -0.28 -23.49 -6.48
C TYR A 323 0.55 -22.27 -6.85
N VAL A 324 -0.07 -21.12 -7.08
CA VAL A 324 0.61 -19.86 -7.32
C VAL A 324 0.08 -18.79 -6.37
N LEU A 325 1.01 -18.00 -5.82
CA LEU A 325 0.68 -16.86 -4.97
C LEU A 325 0.67 -15.58 -5.81
N ILE A 326 -0.48 -14.90 -5.87
CA ILE A 326 -0.67 -13.63 -6.58
C ILE A 326 -1.32 -12.64 -5.64
N SER A 327 -0.64 -11.53 -5.37
CA SER A 327 -1.12 -10.45 -4.49
C SER A 327 -1.65 -10.95 -3.13
N GLY A 328 -0.96 -11.92 -2.51
CA GLY A 328 -1.35 -12.48 -1.22
C GLY A 328 -2.46 -13.55 -1.26
N ARG A 329 -2.94 -13.92 -2.45
CA ARG A 329 -3.99 -14.94 -2.65
C ARG A 329 -3.44 -16.15 -3.38
N TRP A 330 -3.86 -17.34 -2.95
CA TRP A 330 -3.46 -18.58 -3.58
C TRP A 330 -4.46 -19.01 -4.64
N PHE A 331 -3.93 -19.51 -5.75
CA PHE A 331 -4.70 -20.11 -6.81
C PHE A 331 -4.13 -21.49 -7.11
N ARG A 332 -5.00 -22.47 -7.35
CA ARG A 332 -4.62 -23.84 -7.72
C ARG A 332 -5.13 -24.25 -9.09
N ALA A 333 -4.37 -25.11 -9.77
CA ALA A 333 -4.76 -25.78 -11.00
C ALA A 333 -4.03 -27.12 -11.13
N THR A 334 -4.54 -28.05 -11.94
CA THR A 334 -3.84 -29.31 -12.25
C THR A 334 -2.83 -29.17 -13.40
N ASP A 335 -2.87 -28.04 -14.12
CA ASP A 335 -2.04 -27.71 -15.27
C ASP A 335 -1.74 -26.20 -15.23
N LEU A 336 -0.56 -25.78 -15.67
CA LEU A 336 -0.16 -24.37 -15.68
C LEU A 336 -1.08 -23.49 -16.55
N ARG A 337 -1.80 -24.08 -17.51
CA ARG A 337 -2.80 -23.41 -18.35
C ARG A 337 -4.15 -23.22 -17.65
N GLY A 338 -4.31 -23.73 -16.43
CA GLY A 338 -5.55 -23.70 -15.68
C GLY A 338 -6.53 -24.83 -16.06
N PRO A 339 -7.83 -24.69 -15.75
CA PRO A 339 -8.42 -23.52 -15.08
C PRO A 339 -7.89 -23.35 -13.66
N TRP A 340 -7.65 -22.10 -13.28
CA TRP A 340 -7.22 -21.74 -11.94
C TRP A 340 -8.43 -21.52 -11.04
N ALA A 341 -8.31 -21.92 -9.78
CA ALA A 341 -9.33 -21.75 -8.75
C ALA A 341 -8.71 -21.14 -7.50
N PHE A 342 -9.41 -20.21 -6.86
CA PHE A 342 -8.98 -19.65 -5.57
C PHE A 342 -8.86 -20.73 -4.49
N VAL A 343 -7.86 -20.58 -3.63
CA VAL A 343 -7.66 -21.38 -2.42
C VAL A 343 -7.49 -20.43 -1.24
N ALA A 344 -8.32 -20.60 -0.21
CA ALA A 344 -8.15 -19.86 1.02
C ALA A 344 -6.83 -20.23 1.71
N SER A 345 -6.21 -19.27 2.41
CA SER A 345 -4.90 -19.48 3.03
C SER A 345 -4.88 -20.52 4.15
N ASP A 346 -6.05 -20.89 4.69
CA ASP A 346 -6.27 -21.96 5.67
C ASP A 346 -6.68 -23.30 5.05
N ALA A 347 -6.87 -23.35 3.73
CA ALA A 347 -7.23 -24.54 2.97
C ALA A 347 -6.07 -25.12 2.13
N LEU A 348 -4.86 -24.57 2.29
CA LEU A 348 -3.65 -25.08 1.64
C LEU A 348 -3.23 -26.44 2.21
N PRO A 349 -2.49 -27.27 1.44
CA PRO A 349 -1.84 -28.45 1.97
C PRO A 349 -1.00 -28.11 3.21
N ALA A 350 -1.06 -28.97 4.25
CA ALA A 350 -0.40 -28.72 5.54
C ALA A 350 1.12 -28.47 5.42
N ASP A 351 1.74 -28.98 4.36
CA ASP A 351 3.15 -28.81 4.07
C ASP A 351 3.56 -27.36 3.77
N PHE A 352 2.65 -26.50 3.30
CA PHE A 352 2.93 -25.07 3.13
C PHE A 352 3.33 -24.39 4.45
N ALA A 353 2.72 -24.80 5.56
CA ALA A 353 3.05 -24.27 6.88
C ALA A 353 4.39 -24.81 7.44
N LYS A 354 4.96 -25.84 6.81
CA LYS A 354 6.24 -26.46 7.19
C LYS A 354 7.43 -25.91 6.39
N ILE A 355 7.18 -25.06 5.38
CA ILE A 355 8.26 -24.41 4.63
C ILE A 355 9.17 -23.68 5.62
N SER A 356 10.48 -23.95 5.51
CA SER A 356 11.47 -23.36 6.39
C SER A 356 11.47 -21.82 6.24
N PRO A 357 11.57 -21.04 7.34
CA PRO A 357 11.79 -19.59 7.25
C PRO A 357 13.09 -19.19 6.54
N GLN A 358 14.03 -20.13 6.33
CA GLN A 358 15.27 -19.94 5.58
C GLN A 358 15.18 -20.41 4.11
N ASP A 359 14.02 -20.93 3.69
CA ASP A 359 13.80 -21.33 2.30
C ASP A 359 13.84 -20.11 1.36
N PRO A 360 14.38 -20.22 0.12
CA PRO A 360 14.37 -19.12 -0.84
C PRO A 360 12.98 -18.54 -1.15
N LYS A 361 11.91 -19.31 -0.96
CA LYS A 361 10.51 -18.90 -1.13
C LYS A 361 9.79 -18.74 0.22
N ALA A 362 10.49 -18.59 1.34
CA ALA A 362 9.90 -18.43 2.68
C ALA A 362 8.97 -17.20 2.81
N ASN A 363 9.12 -16.21 1.92
CA ASN A 363 8.26 -15.04 1.88
C ASN A 363 6.77 -15.39 1.69
N VAL A 364 6.45 -16.59 1.17
CA VAL A 364 5.06 -17.04 1.04
C VAL A 364 4.38 -17.35 2.37
N LEU A 365 5.13 -17.59 3.45
CA LEU A 365 4.57 -17.94 4.76
C LEU A 365 3.63 -16.84 5.28
N VAL A 366 3.82 -15.57 4.87
CA VAL A 366 2.90 -14.47 5.22
C VAL A 366 1.48 -14.67 4.67
N SER A 367 1.34 -15.48 3.62
CA SER A 367 0.07 -15.82 2.95
C SER A 367 -0.40 -17.24 3.27
N VAL A 368 0.23 -17.94 4.23
CA VAL A 368 -0.19 -19.26 4.70
C VAL A 368 -0.77 -19.10 6.10
N ALA A 369 -2.06 -19.41 6.28
CA ALA A 369 -2.71 -19.18 7.56
C ALA A 369 -2.09 -20.05 8.67
N GLY A 370 -2.03 -19.49 9.88
CA GLY A 370 -1.52 -20.19 11.06
C GLY A 370 0.00 -20.10 11.25
N THR A 371 0.77 -19.69 10.24
CA THR A 371 2.22 -19.49 10.37
C THR A 371 2.53 -18.29 11.28
N PRO A 372 3.70 -18.29 11.96
CA PRO A 372 4.19 -17.12 12.68
C PRO A 372 4.26 -15.85 11.81
N GLN A 373 4.67 -15.98 10.55
CA GLN A 373 4.85 -14.89 9.60
C GLN A 373 3.51 -14.27 9.20
N ALA A 374 2.47 -15.08 8.96
CA ALA A 374 1.13 -14.57 8.68
C ALA A 374 0.55 -13.83 9.90
N LYS A 375 0.77 -14.35 11.11
CA LYS A 375 0.36 -13.66 12.35
C LYS A 375 1.08 -12.33 12.53
N GLU A 376 2.39 -12.30 12.30
CA GLU A 376 3.18 -11.08 12.37
C GLU A 376 2.74 -10.06 11.31
N ALA A 377 2.56 -10.48 10.05
CA ALA A 377 2.09 -9.62 8.97
C ALA A 377 0.71 -9.02 9.27
N ALA A 378 -0.20 -9.81 9.86
CA ALA A 378 -1.49 -9.33 10.31
C ALA A 378 -1.36 -8.27 11.42
N ILE A 379 -0.42 -8.43 12.36
CA ILE A 379 -0.12 -7.42 13.38
C ILE A 379 0.41 -6.15 12.72
N ALA A 380 1.41 -6.27 11.85
CA ALA A 380 2.03 -5.14 11.15
C ALA A 380 0.98 -4.34 10.34
N ALA A 381 0.02 -5.02 9.70
CA ALA A 381 -1.06 -4.38 8.96
C ALA A 381 -2.05 -3.58 9.84
N THR A 382 -2.09 -3.84 11.15
CA THR A 382 -2.92 -3.05 12.10
C THR A 382 -2.22 -1.80 12.61
N ILE A 383 -0.92 -1.64 12.37
CA ILE A 383 -0.15 -0.50 12.82
C ILE A 383 -0.46 0.70 11.92
N PRO A 384 -1.00 1.81 12.46
CA PRO A 384 -1.27 2.99 11.66
C PRO A 384 0.03 3.55 11.07
N GLN A 385 0.08 3.68 9.75
CA GLN A 385 1.16 4.40 9.07
C GLN A 385 0.77 5.87 8.93
N THR A 386 1.57 6.77 9.48
CA THR A 386 1.34 8.21 9.37
C THR A 386 2.16 8.80 8.24
N ALA A 387 1.48 9.32 7.21
CA ALA A 387 2.10 10.19 6.23
C ALA A 387 1.71 11.64 6.55
N THR A 388 2.70 12.52 6.72
CA THR A 388 2.43 13.95 6.94
C THR A 388 2.22 14.63 5.59
N VAL A 389 0.99 15.09 5.33
CA VAL A 389 0.68 15.92 4.17
C VAL A 389 0.54 17.36 4.61
N LYS A 390 1.20 18.30 3.91
CA LYS A 390 0.99 19.73 4.16
C LYS A 390 -0.47 20.07 3.82
N ARG A 391 -1.18 20.78 4.69
CA ARG A 391 -2.58 21.19 4.44
C ARG A 391 -2.75 22.06 3.18
N SER A 392 -1.68 22.72 2.74
CA SER A 392 -1.62 23.50 1.51
C SER A 392 -1.40 22.66 0.25
N THR A 393 -1.24 21.34 0.37
CA THR A 393 -1.06 20.47 -0.79
C THR A 393 -2.38 20.37 -1.56
N ALA A 394 -2.42 20.99 -2.73
CA ALA A 394 -3.49 20.79 -3.70
C ALA A 394 -3.13 19.60 -4.61
N GLY A 395 -4.02 18.62 -4.71
CA GLY A 395 -3.94 17.57 -5.73
C GLY A 395 -4.61 18.06 -7.01
N SER A 396 -3.94 17.90 -8.15
CA SER A 396 -4.58 18.05 -9.46
C SER A 396 -4.86 16.66 -10.03
N VAL A 397 -6.09 16.41 -10.45
CA VAL A 397 -6.49 15.17 -11.11
C VAL A 397 -6.95 15.56 -12.51
N THR A 398 -6.25 15.05 -13.52
CA THR A 398 -6.62 15.26 -14.91
C THR A 398 -7.47 14.09 -15.37
N TYR A 399 -8.73 14.37 -15.71
CA TYR A 399 -9.64 13.38 -16.30
C TYR A 399 -9.59 13.49 -17.81
N GLN A 400 -9.64 12.35 -18.50
CA GLN A 400 -9.90 12.34 -19.93
C GLN A 400 -11.42 12.42 -20.15
N GLY A 401 -11.92 13.63 -20.39
CA GLY A 401 -13.35 13.91 -20.51
C GLY A 401 -14.00 14.36 -19.20
N ALA A 402 -15.33 14.47 -19.19
CA ALA A 402 -16.07 14.85 -17.98
C ALA A 402 -16.00 13.71 -16.94
N PRO A 403 -15.66 14.00 -15.67
CA PRO A 403 -15.60 12.97 -14.64
C PRO A 403 -16.98 12.37 -14.39
N GLN A 404 -17.06 11.04 -14.35
CA GLN A 404 -18.27 10.31 -13.97
C GLN A 404 -18.06 9.69 -12.59
N PHE A 405 -18.72 10.24 -11.60
CA PHE A 405 -18.66 9.73 -10.23
C PHE A 405 -19.77 8.70 -10.03
N VAL A 406 -19.38 7.49 -9.65
CA VAL A 406 -20.30 6.43 -9.23
C VAL A 406 -20.16 6.22 -7.72
N ALA A 407 -21.26 5.90 -7.05
CA ALA A 407 -21.20 5.50 -5.65
C ALA A 407 -20.38 4.20 -5.53
N ILE A 408 -19.48 4.14 -4.56
CA ILE A 408 -18.80 2.89 -4.22
C ILE A 408 -19.82 2.03 -3.47
N THR A 409 -20.17 0.87 -4.02
CA THR A 409 -20.99 -0.12 -3.33
C THR A 409 -20.20 -0.65 -2.14
N GLY A 410 -20.73 -0.53 -0.92
CA GLY A 410 -20.03 -0.90 0.32
C GLY A 410 -20.89 -1.74 1.25
#